data_AF-A0A7G8BEP2-F1
#
_entry.id   AF-A0A7G8BEP2-F1
#
_cell.length_a   1.000
_cell.length_b   1.000
_cell.length_c   1.000
_cell.angle_alpha   90.00
_cell.angle_beta   90.00
_cell.angle_gamma   90.00
#
_symmetry.space_group_name_H-M   'P 1'
#
loop_
_entity.id
_entity.type
_entity.pdbx_description
1 polymer ?
#
loop_
_entity_poly.entity_id
_entity_poly.type
_entity_poly.pdbx_seq_one_letter_code
_entity_poly.pdbx_strand_id
1 'polypeptide(L)'
;MKRRALLSAIITWLPLLILSVIQGRAFGHSVPISFVDDFSAHTRFLLAVPLLLLAEGVVGPRVAGAASHFVSSGVVIEKDFDRFNNIVDRTLRARDSIVAEIVILVLAWFFSIVAFRETAVNVSSWYATSTDGGESVTWAGMWLVGISVPLYQFLCFRWLWRLFLWFQFLARVRRLDIQLFATHPDQAGGLGFVGDAQRFYGIILFAFSVGSTGVLARDVVYGKTPLVNFAPAIATYVVVALLIVLGPLVLFTGTLLRTKRIGLHQYGTLATTYTGLFHKKWIEHQNPENEPLLGTGDIQSLADLGNSFSVVEKMKPIPLDPRTIIHLVVASLLPMTPLLLTVMPLKDVLKLLLKVLM
;
A
#
# COMPACT_ATOMS: atom_id res chain seq x y z
N MET A 1 -13.90 3.22 15.91
CA MET A 1 -12.65 3.69 15.25
C MET A 1 -12.32 5.14 15.59
N LYS A 2 -13.14 6.13 15.22
CA LYS A 2 -12.86 7.57 15.45
C LYS A 2 -12.47 7.93 16.90
N ARG A 3 -13.22 7.43 17.90
CA ARG A 3 -12.90 7.63 19.33
C ARG A 3 -11.54 7.05 19.73
N ARG A 4 -11.18 5.86 19.21
CA ARG A 4 -9.87 5.23 19.50
C ARG A 4 -8.73 6.04 18.87
N ALA A 5 -8.90 6.51 17.64
CA ALA A 5 -7.93 7.37 16.97
C ALA A 5 -7.66 8.67 17.74
N LEU A 6 -8.74 9.34 18.19
CA LEU A 6 -8.63 10.56 19.00
C LEU A 6 -7.96 10.28 20.36
N LEU A 7 -8.38 9.23 21.06
CA LEU A 7 -7.79 8.86 22.35
C LEU A 7 -6.30 8.52 22.21
N SER A 8 -5.90 7.79 21.17
CA SER A 8 -4.48 7.47 20.92
C SER A 8 -3.68 8.72 20.60
N ALA A 9 -4.21 9.69 19.84
CA ALA A 9 -3.55 10.97 19.63
C ALA A 9 -3.38 11.74 20.94
N ILE A 10 -4.43 11.79 21.76
CA ILE A 10 -4.39 12.47 23.07
C ILE A 10 -3.35 11.81 23.97
N ILE A 11 -3.34 10.48 24.09
CA ILE A 11 -2.38 9.75 24.95
C ILE A 11 -0.93 9.92 24.48
N THR A 12 -0.71 9.96 23.17
CA THR A 12 0.65 10.07 22.63
C THR A 12 1.19 11.50 22.60
N TRP A 13 0.32 12.52 22.56
CA TRP A 13 0.74 13.92 22.41
C TRP A 13 0.48 14.80 23.64
N LEU A 14 -0.68 14.71 24.29
CA LEU A 14 -1.07 15.63 25.37
C LEU A 14 -0.14 15.55 26.60
N PRO A 15 0.25 14.35 27.10
CA PRO A 15 1.20 14.26 28.19
C PRO A 15 2.57 14.88 27.86
N LEU A 16 3.02 14.76 26.60
CA LEU A 16 4.28 15.37 26.16
C LEU A 16 4.21 16.89 26.25
N LEU A 17 3.11 17.49 25.81
CA LEU A 17 2.90 18.93 25.95
C LEU A 17 2.91 19.36 27.42
N ILE A 18 2.10 18.70 28.26
CA ILE A 18 1.97 19.05 29.69
C ILE A 18 3.32 18.97 30.39
N LEU A 19 4.05 17.86 30.20
CA LEU A 19 5.37 17.67 30.81
C LEU A 19 6.38 18.70 30.29
N SER A 20 6.35 19.01 29.00
CA SER A 20 7.24 20.04 28.41
C SER A 20 6.94 21.45 28.95
N VAL A 21 5.67 21.77 29.20
CA VAL A 21 5.26 23.05 29.80
C VAL A 21 5.73 23.15 31.24
N ILE A 22 5.51 22.10 32.04
CA ILE A 22 5.95 22.04 33.44
C ILE A 22 7.47 22.22 33.55
N GLN A 23 8.22 21.66 32.59
CA GLN A 23 9.69 21.77 32.57
C GLN A 23 10.21 23.07 31.93
N GLY A 24 9.34 23.98 31.47
CA GLY A 24 9.73 25.25 30.83
C GLY A 24 10.39 25.09 29.46
N ARG A 25 10.18 23.95 28.78
CA ARG A 25 10.79 23.59 27.49
C ARG A 25 9.77 23.53 26.34
N ALA A 26 8.52 23.84 26.62
CA ALA A 26 7.47 23.89 25.61
C ALA A 26 7.54 25.13 24.72
N PHE A 27 7.92 26.29 25.28
CA PHE A 27 7.86 27.59 24.61
C PHE A 27 9.17 28.37 24.79
N GLY A 28 9.55 29.14 23.76
CA GLY A 28 10.71 30.04 23.80
C GLY A 28 12.04 29.39 23.38
N HIS A 29 13.13 30.13 23.56
CA HIS A 29 14.49 29.71 23.18
C HIS A 29 15.29 29.13 24.36
N SER A 30 14.61 28.61 25.39
CA SER A 30 15.26 27.97 26.54
C SER A 30 16.05 26.73 26.15
N VAL A 31 15.69 26.12 25.02
CA VAL A 31 16.36 24.97 24.41
C VAL A 31 16.39 25.18 22.89
N PRO A 32 17.46 24.76 22.18
CA PRO A 32 17.57 24.89 20.71
C PRO A 32 16.39 24.33 19.91
N ILE A 33 15.72 23.29 20.42
CA ILE A 33 14.52 22.70 19.83
C ILE A 33 13.45 22.58 20.92
N SER A 34 12.50 23.51 20.90
CA SER A 34 11.32 23.49 21.79
C SER A 34 10.31 22.43 21.34
N PHE A 35 9.37 22.05 22.21
CA PHE A 35 8.34 21.06 21.84
C PHE A 35 7.49 21.52 20.65
N VAL A 36 7.10 22.80 20.61
CA VAL A 36 6.24 23.36 19.54
C VAL A 36 6.96 23.35 18.19
N ASP A 37 8.27 23.53 18.20
CA ASP A 37 9.13 23.51 17.02
C ASP A 37 9.40 22.09 16.49
N ASP A 38 9.07 21.04 17.26
CA ASP A 38 9.30 19.66 16.84
C ASP A 38 8.22 19.13 15.89
N PHE A 39 8.42 19.36 14.59
CA PHE A 39 7.54 18.84 13.54
C PHE A 39 7.33 17.31 13.61
N SER A 40 8.32 16.54 14.11
CA SER A 40 8.24 15.09 14.18
C SER A 40 7.19 14.63 15.19
N ALA A 41 7.16 15.24 16.38
CA ALA A 41 6.18 14.93 17.41
C ALA A 41 4.74 15.18 16.92
N HIS A 42 4.51 16.32 16.27
CA HIS A 42 3.18 16.69 15.76
C HIS A 42 2.72 15.76 14.63
N THR A 43 3.56 15.57 13.62
CA THR A 43 3.20 14.74 12.46
C THR A 43 2.99 13.28 12.82
N ARG A 44 3.80 12.71 13.72
CA ARG A 44 3.65 11.30 14.15
C ARG A 44 2.42 11.10 15.04
N PHE A 45 2.25 11.92 16.08
CA PHE A 45 1.26 11.64 17.13
C PHE A 45 -0.12 12.24 16.84
N LEU A 46 -0.19 13.42 16.23
CA LEU A 46 -1.48 14.05 15.92
C LEU A 46 -2.05 13.61 14.56
N LEU A 47 -1.20 13.22 13.60
CA LEU A 47 -1.64 12.88 12.25
C LEU A 47 -1.44 11.39 11.95
N ALA A 48 -0.21 10.87 11.99
CA ALA A 48 0.07 9.51 11.55
C ALA A 48 -0.61 8.44 12.42
N VAL A 49 -0.58 8.57 13.76
CA VAL A 49 -1.24 7.61 14.68
C VAL A 49 -2.75 7.51 14.41
N PRO A 50 -3.53 8.62 14.34
CA PRO A 50 -4.93 8.57 13.93
C PRO A 50 -5.15 7.97 12.55
N LEU A 51 -4.34 8.35 11.56
CA LEU A 51 -4.46 7.84 10.20
C LEU A 51 -4.23 6.33 10.12
N LEU A 52 -3.22 5.80 10.82
CA LEU A 52 -2.95 4.37 10.92
C LEU A 52 -4.11 3.61 11.59
N LEU A 53 -4.81 4.21 12.55
CA LEU A 53 -5.99 3.62 13.18
C LEU A 53 -7.24 3.70 12.28
N LEU A 54 -7.43 4.81 11.57
CA LEU A 54 -8.53 4.98 10.62
C LEU A 54 -8.39 4.07 9.39
N ALA A 55 -7.15 3.81 8.96
CA ALA A 55 -6.84 2.87 7.89
C ALA A 55 -7.44 1.48 8.12
N GLU A 56 -7.65 1.07 9.38
CA GLU A 56 -8.23 -0.24 9.71
C GLU A 56 -9.68 -0.34 9.22
N GLY A 57 -10.45 0.74 9.34
CA GLY A 57 -11.82 0.80 8.84
C GLY A 57 -11.92 0.89 7.31
N VAL A 58 -10.83 1.27 6.62
CA VAL A 58 -10.81 1.40 5.16
C VAL A 58 -10.28 0.12 4.51
N VAL A 59 -9.12 -0.36 4.93
CA VAL A 59 -8.44 -1.50 4.31
C VAL A 59 -9.10 -2.81 4.69
N GLY A 60 -9.51 -2.98 5.95
CA GLY A 60 -10.05 -4.25 6.46
C GLY A 60 -11.23 -4.79 5.63
N PRO A 61 -12.32 -4.03 5.47
CA PRO A 61 -13.47 -4.46 4.68
C PRO A 61 -13.15 -4.72 3.19
N ARG A 62 -12.20 -3.97 2.62
CA ARG A 62 -11.81 -4.12 1.20
C ARG A 62 -11.00 -5.38 0.96
N VAL A 63 -10.06 -5.69 1.85
CA VAL A 63 -9.29 -6.94 1.82
C VAL A 63 -10.21 -8.13 2.08
N ALA A 64 -11.16 -8.02 3.02
CA ALA A 64 -12.15 -9.06 3.26
C ALA A 64 -13.06 -9.28 2.03
N GLY A 65 -13.52 -8.19 1.39
CA GLY A 65 -14.30 -8.25 0.15
C GLY A 65 -13.53 -8.90 -0.99
N ALA A 66 -12.24 -8.59 -1.14
CA ALA A 66 -11.37 -9.26 -2.12
C ALA A 66 -11.21 -10.75 -1.78
N ALA A 67 -11.03 -11.11 -0.51
CA ALA A 67 -10.97 -12.50 -0.09
C ALA A 67 -12.27 -13.25 -0.42
N SER A 68 -13.44 -12.70 -0.09
CA SER A 68 -14.72 -13.34 -0.44
C SER A 68 -14.96 -13.43 -1.95
N HIS A 69 -14.41 -12.48 -2.72
CA HIS A 69 -14.58 -12.46 -4.16
C HIS A 69 -13.95 -13.66 -4.86
N PHE A 70 -12.92 -14.30 -4.27
CA PHE A 70 -12.38 -15.56 -4.79
C PHE A 70 -13.45 -16.66 -4.94
N VAL A 71 -14.41 -16.73 -4.01
CA VAL A 71 -15.50 -17.71 -4.05
C VAL A 71 -16.68 -17.17 -4.87
N SER A 72 -17.10 -15.92 -4.64
CA SER A 72 -18.29 -15.37 -5.32
C SER A 72 -18.12 -15.19 -6.82
N SER A 73 -16.89 -15.07 -7.33
CA SER A 73 -16.59 -14.98 -8.76
C SER A 73 -16.37 -16.33 -9.44
N GLY A 74 -16.44 -17.45 -8.69
CA GLY A 74 -16.17 -18.79 -9.21
C GLY A 74 -14.69 -19.06 -9.54
N VAL A 75 -13.78 -18.14 -9.16
CA VAL A 75 -12.34 -18.31 -9.32
C VAL A 75 -11.82 -19.48 -8.48
N VAL A 76 -12.34 -19.67 -7.27
CA VAL A 76 -12.20 -20.89 -6.48
C VAL A 76 -13.43 -21.75 -6.73
N ILE A 77 -13.20 -23.02 -7.08
CA ILE A 77 -14.26 -23.99 -7.36
C ILE A 77 -14.74 -24.73 -6.11
N GLU A 78 -15.97 -25.25 -6.16
CA GLU A 78 -16.68 -25.87 -5.02
C GLU A 78 -15.84 -26.94 -4.30
N LYS A 79 -15.06 -27.73 -5.04
CA LYS A 79 -14.19 -28.78 -4.47
C LYS A 79 -13.16 -28.26 -3.46
N ASP A 80 -12.76 -26.99 -3.57
CA ASP A 80 -11.73 -26.37 -2.74
C ASP A 80 -12.33 -25.42 -1.68
N PHE A 81 -13.67 -25.34 -1.53
CA PHE A 81 -14.32 -24.46 -0.56
C PHE A 81 -13.89 -24.74 0.89
N ASP A 82 -13.84 -26.00 1.29
CA ASP A 82 -13.38 -26.36 2.65
C ASP A 82 -11.93 -25.97 2.89
N ARG A 83 -11.07 -26.15 1.88
CA ARG A 83 -9.65 -25.76 1.95
C ARG A 83 -9.52 -24.24 2.00
N PHE A 84 -10.32 -23.52 1.23
CA PHE A 84 -10.36 -22.06 1.22
C PHE A 84 -10.81 -21.51 2.57
N ASN A 85 -11.91 -22.01 3.13
CA ASN A 85 -12.40 -21.63 4.45
C ASN A 85 -11.35 -21.89 5.55
N ASN A 86 -10.67 -23.03 5.50
CA ASN A 86 -9.54 -23.30 6.41
C ASN A 86 -8.39 -22.30 6.27
N ILE A 87 -8.09 -21.81 5.06
CA ILE A 87 -7.07 -20.78 4.82
C ILE A 87 -7.53 -19.43 5.42
N VAL A 88 -8.81 -19.06 5.21
CA VAL A 88 -9.41 -17.85 5.78
C VAL A 88 -9.34 -17.90 7.31
N ASP A 89 -9.84 -18.98 7.92
CA ASP A 89 -9.86 -19.15 9.38
C ASP A 89 -8.47 -19.09 10.00
N ARG A 90 -7.48 -19.75 9.40
CA ARG A 90 -6.09 -19.67 9.86
C ARG A 90 -5.55 -18.25 9.78
N THR A 91 -5.88 -17.52 8.72
CA THR A 91 -5.44 -16.13 8.53
C THR A 91 -6.09 -15.21 9.55
N LEU A 92 -7.38 -15.38 9.82
CA LEU A 92 -8.11 -14.63 10.85
C LEU A 92 -7.59 -14.93 12.26
N ARG A 93 -7.34 -16.20 12.60
CA ARG A 93 -6.72 -16.59 13.88
C ARG A 93 -5.33 -15.98 14.08
N ALA A 94 -4.53 -15.91 13.01
CA ALA A 94 -3.22 -15.28 13.06
C ALA A 94 -3.30 -13.74 13.17
N ARG A 95 -4.32 -13.12 12.54
CA ARG A 95 -4.62 -11.69 12.66
C ARG A 95 -5.03 -11.32 14.09
N ASP A 96 -5.85 -12.16 14.72
CA ASP A 96 -6.45 -11.94 16.04
C ASP A 96 -5.62 -12.60 17.17
N SER A 97 -4.36 -13.00 16.87
CA SER A 97 -3.48 -13.66 17.82
C SER A 97 -2.90 -12.69 18.84
N ILE A 98 -3.24 -12.89 20.12
CA ILE A 98 -2.67 -12.13 21.25
C ILE A 98 -1.15 -12.29 21.31
N VAL A 99 -0.63 -13.48 21.01
CA VAL A 99 0.83 -13.74 21.00
C VAL A 99 1.52 -12.86 19.97
N ALA A 100 0.95 -12.75 18.75
CA ALA A 100 1.50 -11.88 17.72
C ALA A 100 1.49 -10.41 18.15
N GLU A 101 0.40 -9.95 18.78
CA GLU A 101 0.32 -8.58 19.32
C GLU A 101 1.37 -8.31 20.40
N ILE A 102 1.57 -9.24 21.34
CA ILE A 102 2.60 -9.12 22.39
C ILE A 102 4.00 -9.07 21.77
N VAL A 103 4.31 -9.95 20.81
CA VAL A 103 5.60 -9.93 20.11
C VAL A 103 5.83 -8.61 19.39
N ILE A 104 4.81 -8.08 18.70
CA ILE A 104 4.89 -6.78 18.03
C ILE A 104 5.11 -5.65 19.03
N LEU A 105 4.47 -5.70 20.19
CA LEU A 105 4.64 -4.71 21.26
C LEU A 105 6.06 -4.75 21.85
N VAL A 106 6.59 -5.94 22.11
CA VAL A 106 7.97 -6.12 22.60
C VAL A 106 8.97 -5.59 21.58
N LEU A 107 8.78 -5.89 20.29
CA LEU A 107 9.62 -5.36 19.22
C LEU A 107 9.54 -3.83 19.13
N ALA A 108 8.33 -3.25 19.22
CA ALA A 108 8.15 -1.80 19.24
C ALA A 108 8.85 -1.12 20.42
N TRP A 109 8.81 -1.74 21.60
CA TRP A 109 9.52 -1.19 22.76
C TRP A 109 11.04 -1.31 22.61
N PHE A 110 11.52 -2.48 22.14
CA PHE A 110 12.93 -2.72 21.87
C PHE A 110 13.50 -1.72 20.86
N PHE A 111 12.86 -1.57 19.69
CA PHE A 111 13.31 -0.62 18.67
C PHE A 111 13.20 0.84 19.11
N SER A 112 12.24 1.21 19.95
CA SER A 112 12.16 2.54 20.55
C SER A 112 13.40 2.85 21.39
N ILE A 113 13.83 1.93 22.25
CA ILE A 113 15.00 2.11 23.11
C ILE A 113 16.29 2.15 22.29
N VAL A 114 16.44 1.22 21.33
CA VAL A 114 17.62 1.18 20.47
C VAL A 114 17.73 2.48 19.66
N ALA A 115 16.64 2.92 19.02
CA ALA A 115 16.63 4.17 18.26
C ALA A 115 16.96 5.39 19.13
N PHE A 116 16.48 5.42 20.37
CA PHE A 116 16.80 6.50 21.31
C PHE A 116 18.29 6.51 21.68
N ARG A 117 18.91 5.35 21.92
CA ARG A 117 20.33 5.24 22.26
C ARG A 117 21.27 5.61 21.11
N GLU A 118 20.90 5.24 19.88
CA GLU A 118 21.68 5.55 18.68
C GLU A 118 21.56 7.03 18.26
N THR A 119 20.49 7.70 18.68
CA THR A 119 20.33 9.15 18.44
C THR A 119 21.19 9.91 19.44
N ALA A 120 22.50 10.01 19.18
CA ALA A 120 23.41 10.83 19.98
C ALA A 120 22.86 12.26 20.08
N VAL A 121 22.53 12.70 21.29
CA VAL A 121 21.94 14.02 21.52
C VAL A 121 23.09 15.02 21.56
N ASN A 122 23.62 15.37 20.38
CA ASN A 122 24.64 16.41 20.28
C ASN A 122 24.08 17.81 20.57
N VAL A 123 22.75 17.95 20.68
CA VAL A 123 22.05 19.22 20.93
C VAL A 123 20.92 18.98 21.93
N SER A 124 20.94 19.72 23.04
CA SER A 124 19.86 19.72 24.02
C SER A 124 18.50 20.02 23.35
N SER A 125 17.49 19.21 23.68
CA SER A 125 16.12 19.26 23.16
C SER A 125 15.10 19.15 24.29
N TRP A 126 13.82 19.34 23.98
CA TRP A 126 12.73 19.17 24.94
C TRP A 126 12.67 17.73 25.55
N TYR A 127 13.18 16.72 24.84
CA TYR A 127 13.15 15.32 25.29
C TYR A 127 14.48 14.81 25.89
N ALA A 128 15.61 15.45 25.60
CA ALA A 128 16.91 15.06 26.17
C ALA A 128 17.81 16.28 26.34
N THR A 129 18.50 16.39 27.48
CA THR A 129 19.50 17.43 27.72
C THR A 129 20.90 16.86 27.84
N SER A 130 21.84 17.50 27.16
CA SER A 130 23.26 17.20 27.25
C SER A 130 23.87 18.22 28.20
N THR A 131 24.34 17.74 29.36
CA THR A 131 25.04 18.54 30.37
C THR A 131 26.48 18.03 30.48
N ASP A 132 27.41 18.87 30.96
CA ASP A 132 28.84 18.52 31.10
C ASP A 132 29.10 17.30 32.02
N GLY A 133 28.09 16.83 32.77
CA GLY A 133 28.12 15.61 33.60
C GLY A 133 27.40 14.38 33.01
N GLY A 134 26.90 14.45 31.77
CA GLY A 134 26.22 13.34 31.08
C GLY A 134 24.90 13.73 30.38
N GLU A 135 24.35 12.79 29.61
CA GLU A 135 23.03 12.92 28.98
C GLU A 135 21.93 12.57 29.99
N SER A 136 21.01 13.52 30.24
CA SER A 136 19.85 13.31 31.12
C SER A 136 18.56 13.32 30.32
N VAL A 137 17.75 12.27 30.42
CA VAL A 137 16.43 12.19 29.76
C VAL A 137 15.42 13.01 30.56
N THR A 138 14.62 13.83 29.87
CA THR A 138 13.58 14.64 30.51
C THR A 138 12.37 13.77 30.86
N TRP A 139 11.46 14.27 31.70
CA TRP A 139 10.23 13.54 32.00
C TRP A 139 9.38 13.38 30.73
N ALA A 140 9.36 14.42 29.87
CA ALA A 140 8.73 14.34 28.56
C ALA A 140 9.44 13.31 27.65
N GLY A 141 10.77 13.21 27.71
CA GLY A 141 11.55 12.21 27.00
C GLY A 141 11.28 10.77 27.46
N MET A 142 11.12 10.54 28.76
CA MET A 142 10.74 9.22 29.28
C MET A 142 9.38 8.78 28.75
N TRP A 143 8.39 9.69 28.71
CA TRP A 143 7.08 9.39 28.12
C TRP A 143 7.17 9.15 26.61
N LEU A 144 7.99 9.94 25.92
CA LEU A 144 8.22 9.80 24.48
C LEU A 144 8.77 8.41 24.13
N VAL A 145 9.84 7.98 24.81
CA VAL A 145 10.52 6.70 24.55
C VAL A 145 9.73 5.50 25.08
N GLY A 146 9.05 5.66 26.22
CA GLY A 146 8.33 4.58 26.88
C GLY A 146 6.94 4.31 26.32
N ILE A 147 6.24 5.34 25.82
CA ILE A 147 4.83 5.24 25.43
C ILE A 147 4.60 5.74 24.00
N SER A 148 4.95 6.99 23.70
CA SER A 148 4.54 7.61 22.42
C SER A 148 5.18 6.95 21.20
N VAL A 149 6.51 6.76 21.21
CA VAL A 149 7.24 6.09 20.11
C VAL A 149 6.88 4.61 20.01
N PRO A 150 6.86 3.81 21.10
CA PRO A 150 6.43 2.41 21.04
C PRO A 150 5.01 2.25 20.51
N LEU A 151 4.07 3.14 20.87
CA LEU A 151 2.70 3.06 20.35
C LEU A 151 2.67 3.30 18.84
N TYR A 152 3.40 4.30 18.35
CA TYR A 152 3.52 4.54 16.90
C TYR A 152 4.16 3.33 16.18
N GLN A 153 5.30 2.83 16.67
CA GLN A 153 5.99 1.68 16.09
C GLN A 153 5.14 0.41 16.15
N PHE A 154 4.40 0.18 17.24
CA PHE A 154 3.44 -0.92 17.37
C PHE A 154 2.40 -0.87 16.24
N LEU A 155 1.81 0.31 15.98
CA LEU A 155 0.84 0.46 14.89
C LEU A 155 1.48 0.19 13.52
N CYS A 156 2.69 0.67 13.29
CA CYS A 156 3.46 0.42 12.06
C CYS A 156 3.71 -1.08 11.84
N PHE A 157 4.25 -1.77 12.85
CA PHE A 157 4.54 -3.20 12.80
C PHE A 157 3.26 -4.04 12.70
N ARG A 158 2.17 -3.63 13.36
CA ARG A 158 0.86 -4.28 13.22
C ARG A 158 0.34 -4.22 11.79
N TRP A 159 0.59 -3.13 11.06
CA TRP A 159 0.26 -3.04 9.65
C TRP A 159 1.14 -3.90 8.75
N LEU A 160 2.44 -3.95 9.03
CA LEU A 160 3.36 -4.88 8.34
C LEU A 160 2.96 -6.33 8.57
N TRP A 161 2.56 -6.69 9.78
CA TRP A 161 1.99 -8.01 10.09
C TRP A 161 0.75 -8.32 9.27
N ARG A 162 -0.20 -7.37 9.15
CA ARG A 162 -1.41 -7.54 8.32
C ARG A 162 -1.09 -7.69 6.84
N LEU A 163 -0.14 -6.93 6.31
CA LEU A 163 0.36 -7.07 4.94
C LEU A 163 1.01 -8.44 4.73
N PHE A 164 1.81 -8.90 5.69
CA PHE A 164 2.39 -10.24 5.67
C PHE A 164 1.32 -11.34 5.69
N LEU A 165 0.27 -11.21 6.51
CA LEU A 165 -0.86 -12.14 6.52
C LEU A 165 -1.60 -12.15 5.18
N TRP A 166 -1.78 -10.99 4.55
CA TRP A 166 -2.37 -10.91 3.21
C TRP A 166 -1.49 -11.60 2.16
N PHE A 167 -0.19 -11.37 2.18
CA PHE A 167 0.78 -12.08 1.33
C PHE A 167 0.68 -13.59 1.51
N GLN A 168 0.66 -14.05 2.77
CA GLN A 168 0.57 -15.46 3.15
C GLN A 168 -0.78 -16.08 2.77
N PHE A 169 -1.87 -15.32 2.85
CA PHE A 169 -3.19 -15.74 2.38
C PHE A 169 -3.14 -15.99 0.86
N LEU A 170 -2.69 -15.00 0.07
CA LEU A 170 -2.58 -15.14 -1.38
C LEU A 170 -1.63 -16.27 -1.80
N ALA A 171 -0.52 -16.46 -1.07
CA ALA A 171 0.43 -17.55 -1.31
C ALA A 171 -0.15 -18.94 -1.06
N ARG A 172 -1.18 -19.06 -0.22
CA ARG A 172 -1.92 -20.31 -0.02
C ARG A 172 -3.03 -20.46 -1.05
N VAL A 173 -3.79 -19.40 -1.32
CA VAL A 173 -4.86 -19.40 -2.33
C VAL A 173 -4.31 -19.79 -3.71
N ARG A 174 -3.12 -19.29 -4.10
CA ARG A 174 -2.49 -19.66 -5.39
C ARG A 174 -2.28 -21.18 -5.59
N ARG A 175 -2.26 -21.96 -4.52
CA ARG A 175 -2.05 -23.42 -4.55
C ARG A 175 -3.36 -24.21 -4.70
N LEU A 176 -4.51 -23.55 -4.57
CA LEU A 176 -5.81 -24.14 -4.89
C LEU A 176 -5.95 -24.26 -6.41
N ASP A 177 -6.93 -25.03 -6.85
CA ASP A 177 -7.24 -25.10 -8.28
C ASP A 177 -8.07 -23.87 -8.68
N ILE A 178 -7.35 -22.82 -9.09
CA ILE A 178 -7.92 -21.54 -9.48
C ILE A 178 -8.32 -21.59 -10.96
N GLN A 179 -9.60 -21.33 -11.25
CA GLN A 179 -10.11 -21.18 -12.61
C GLN A 179 -9.86 -19.77 -13.12
N LEU A 180 -8.99 -19.65 -14.12
CA LEU A 180 -8.66 -18.38 -14.77
C LEU A 180 -9.03 -18.42 -16.25
N PHE A 181 -9.68 -17.37 -16.73
CA PHE A 181 -10.15 -17.28 -18.11
C PHE A 181 -9.32 -16.25 -18.89
N ALA A 182 -8.63 -16.68 -19.95
CA ALA A 182 -7.76 -15.80 -20.73
C ALA A 182 -8.53 -14.67 -21.43
N THR A 183 -9.82 -14.87 -21.71
CA THR A 183 -10.74 -13.89 -22.32
C THR A 183 -11.42 -12.97 -21.31
N HIS A 184 -11.10 -13.07 -20.02
CA HIS A 184 -11.74 -12.24 -19.01
C HIS A 184 -11.44 -10.74 -19.24
N PRO A 185 -12.45 -9.85 -19.18
CA PRO A 185 -12.32 -8.44 -19.57
C PRO A 185 -11.35 -7.62 -18.70
N ASP A 186 -11.01 -8.11 -17.50
CA ASP A 186 -10.02 -7.47 -16.61
C ASP A 186 -8.56 -7.60 -17.10
N GLN A 187 -8.31 -8.38 -18.15
CA GLN A 187 -6.97 -8.73 -18.66
C GLN A 187 -6.07 -9.38 -17.59
N ALA A 188 -6.63 -9.89 -16.51
CA ALA A 188 -5.94 -10.51 -15.39
C ALA A 188 -6.54 -11.87 -15.03
N GLY A 189 -7.25 -12.49 -15.99
CA GLY A 189 -7.78 -13.85 -15.84
C GLY A 189 -8.90 -13.98 -14.81
N GLY A 190 -9.52 -12.87 -14.39
CA GLY A 190 -10.48 -12.83 -13.28
C GLY A 190 -9.86 -12.44 -11.93
N LEU A 191 -8.55 -12.18 -11.85
CA LEU A 191 -7.84 -11.78 -10.62
C LEU A 191 -7.67 -10.25 -10.46
N GLY A 192 -8.26 -9.43 -11.32
CA GLY A 192 -8.13 -7.97 -11.29
C GLY A 192 -8.50 -7.36 -9.93
N PHE A 193 -9.52 -7.93 -9.26
CA PHE A 193 -9.97 -7.48 -7.93
C PHE A 193 -8.87 -7.57 -6.85
N VAL A 194 -7.90 -8.48 -6.99
CA VAL A 194 -6.77 -8.62 -6.06
C VAL A 194 -5.83 -7.42 -6.20
N GLY A 195 -5.62 -6.95 -7.43
CA GLY A 195 -4.86 -5.75 -7.74
C GLY A 195 -5.55 -4.49 -7.22
N ASP A 196 -6.86 -4.39 -7.42
CA ASP A 196 -7.67 -3.26 -6.96
C ASP A 196 -7.66 -3.13 -5.44
N ALA A 197 -7.64 -4.26 -4.72
CA ALA A 197 -7.52 -4.27 -3.27
C ALA A 197 -6.23 -3.58 -2.78
N GLN A 198 -5.14 -3.65 -3.55
CA GLN A 198 -3.86 -3.05 -3.15
C GLN A 198 -3.92 -1.52 -3.08
N ARG A 199 -4.79 -0.90 -3.89
CA ARG A 199 -4.95 0.57 -3.92
C ARG A 199 -5.33 1.13 -2.55
N PHE A 200 -6.07 0.37 -1.73
CA PHE A 200 -6.50 0.82 -0.41
C PHE A 200 -5.36 0.95 0.59
N TYR A 201 -4.21 0.30 0.36
CA TYR A 201 -3.03 0.51 1.20
C TYR A 201 -2.40 1.91 1.04
N GLY A 202 -2.87 2.72 0.08
CA GLY A 202 -2.47 4.12 -0.07
C GLY A 202 -2.65 4.94 1.21
N ILE A 203 -3.71 4.71 2.00
CA ILE A 203 -3.90 5.42 3.29
C ILE A 203 -2.79 5.10 4.30
N ILE A 204 -2.21 3.89 4.25
CA ILE A 204 -1.12 3.48 5.12
C ILE A 204 0.16 4.18 4.68
N LEU A 205 0.47 4.13 3.37
CA LEU A 205 1.65 4.82 2.83
C LEU A 205 1.58 6.33 3.08
N PHE A 206 0.39 6.92 2.97
CA PHE A 206 0.16 8.30 3.35
C PHE A 206 0.48 8.53 4.83
N ALA A 207 -0.01 7.69 5.74
CA ALA A 207 0.24 7.82 7.17
C ALA A 207 1.74 7.67 7.54
N PHE A 208 2.45 6.71 6.94
CA PHE A 208 3.91 6.56 7.12
C PHE A 208 4.68 7.75 6.58
N SER A 209 4.29 8.25 5.41
CA SER A 209 4.89 9.44 4.80
C SER A 209 4.69 10.67 5.67
N VAL A 210 3.48 10.92 6.19
CA VAL A 210 3.20 11.99 7.17
C VAL A 210 4.17 11.92 8.36
N GLY A 211 4.30 10.75 8.99
CA GLY A 211 5.20 10.58 10.14
C GLY A 211 6.68 10.74 9.82
N SER A 212 7.08 10.56 8.56
CA SER A 212 8.46 10.73 8.07
C SER A 212 8.73 12.18 7.67
N THR A 213 7.75 12.88 7.08
CA THR A 213 7.85 14.29 6.70
C THR A 213 8.28 15.16 7.87
N GLY A 214 7.76 14.94 9.09
CA GLY A 214 8.17 15.75 10.25
C GLY A 214 9.63 15.58 10.64
N VAL A 215 10.22 14.39 10.42
CA VAL A 215 11.65 14.16 10.63
C VAL A 215 12.47 14.92 9.58
N LEU A 216 12.09 14.78 8.31
CA LEU A 216 12.75 15.47 7.21
C LEU A 216 12.63 16.99 7.35
N ALA A 217 11.46 17.50 7.74
CA ALA A 217 11.21 18.92 7.99
C ALA A 217 12.15 19.47 9.05
N ARG A 218 12.32 18.73 10.16
CA ARG A 218 13.20 19.12 11.25
C ARG A 218 14.66 19.25 10.76
N ASP A 219 15.13 18.27 10.00
CA ASP A 219 16.53 18.24 9.54
C ASP A 219 16.79 19.27 8.41
N VAL A 220 15.79 19.58 7.58
CA VAL A 220 15.86 20.63 6.56
C VAL A 220 15.82 22.03 7.18
N VAL A 221 14.87 22.29 8.07
CA VAL A 221 14.64 23.63 8.65
C VAL A 221 15.69 23.97 9.71
N TYR A 222 15.91 23.07 10.68
CA TYR A 222 16.83 23.33 11.80
C TYR A 222 18.24 22.81 11.51
N GLY A 223 18.35 21.63 10.90
CA GLY A 223 19.64 21.06 10.50
C GLY A 223 20.26 21.72 9.28
N LYS A 224 19.55 22.65 8.61
CA LYS A 224 19.96 23.36 7.39
C LYS A 224 20.46 22.43 6.28
N THR A 225 20.01 21.17 6.29
CA THR A 225 20.43 20.19 5.30
C THR A 225 19.58 20.38 4.03
N PRO A 226 20.20 20.53 2.85
CA PRO A 226 19.45 20.68 1.60
C PRO A 226 18.50 19.50 1.36
N LEU A 227 17.25 19.78 0.97
CA LEU A 227 16.23 18.75 0.71
C LEU A 227 16.69 17.71 -0.33
N VAL A 228 17.55 18.13 -1.28
CA VAL A 228 18.13 17.26 -2.32
C VAL A 228 18.89 16.07 -1.73
N ASN A 229 19.51 16.23 -0.56
CA ASN A 229 20.25 15.16 0.11
C ASN A 229 19.33 14.02 0.58
N PHE A 230 18.04 14.31 0.78
CA PHE A 230 17.04 13.31 1.16
C PHE A 230 16.38 12.64 -0.05
N ALA A 231 16.67 13.06 -1.29
CA ALA A 231 16.09 12.43 -2.48
C ALA A 231 16.34 10.91 -2.56
N PRO A 232 17.54 10.38 -2.24
CA PRO A 232 17.77 8.93 -2.19
C PRO A 232 16.93 8.23 -1.11
N ALA A 233 16.75 8.86 0.06
CA ALA A 233 15.94 8.31 1.14
C ALA A 233 14.45 8.28 0.78
N ILE A 234 13.94 9.35 0.16
CA ILE A 234 12.56 9.44 -0.34
C ILE A 234 12.32 8.40 -1.43
N ALA A 235 13.24 8.28 -2.40
CA ALA A 235 13.16 7.28 -3.46
C ALA A 235 13.17 5.85 -2.89
N THR A 236 14.07 5.56 -1.94
CA THR A 236 14.13 4.26 -1.26
C THR A 236 12.83 3.96 -0.52
N TYR A 237 12.28 4.92 0.20
CA TYR A 237 10.99 4.79 0.86
C TYR A 237 9.88 4.40 -0.13
N VAL A 238 9.73 5.15 -1.23
CA VAL A 238 8.69 4.88 -2.23
C VAL A 238 8.87 3.49 -2.86
N VAL A 239 10.08 3.14 -3.26
CA VAL A 239 10.38 1.84 -3.88
C VAL A 239 10.06 0.70 -2.91
N VAL A 240 10.57 0.77 -1.67
CA VAL A 240 10.33 -0.27 -0.65
C VAL A 240 8.85 -0.37 -0.29
N ALA A 241 8.17 0.75 -0.13
CA ALA A 241 6.74 0.80 0.14
C ALA A 241 5.92 0.11 -0.97
N LEU A 242 6.22 0.43 -2.24
CA LEU A 242 5.58 -0.22 -3.39
C LEU A 242 5.90 -1.71 -3.45
N LEU A 243 7.14 -2.12 -3.21
CA LEU A 243 7.52 -3.54 -3.18
C LEU A 243 6.78 -4.32 -2.10
N ILE A 244 6.60 -3.74 -0.91
CA ILE A 244 5.86 -4.37 0.18
C ILE A 244 4.37 -4.53 -0.16
N VAL A 245 3.74 -3.48 -0.71
CA VAL A 245 2.31 -3.48 -1.03
C VAL A 245 2.00 -4.31 -2.28
N LEU A 246 2.83 -4.22 -3.33
CA LEU A 246 2.60 -4.89 -4.61
C LEU A 246 3.24 -6.28 -4.69
N GLY A 247 4.20 -6.59 -3.83
CA GLY A 247 4.88 -7.89 -3.73
C GLY A 247 3.94 -9.11 -3.69
N PRO A 248 2.81 -9.08 -2.95
CA PRO A 248 1.84 -10.17 -2.97
C PRO A 248 1.28 -10.52 -4.36
N LEU A 249 1.21 -9.55 -5.29
CA LEU A 249 0.64 -9.77 -6.63
C LEU A 249 1.57 -10.62 -7.51
N VAL A 250 2.87 -10.57 -7.27
CA VAL A 250 3.89 -11.35 -8.00
C VAL A 250 3.67 -12.85 -7.83
N LEU A 251 2.98 -13.27 -6.76
CA LEU A 251 2.67 -14.67 -6.50
C LEU A 251 1.82 -15.32 -7.60
N PHE A 252 1.06 -14.54 -8.37
CA PHE A 252 0.19 -15.02 -9.45
C PHE A 252 0.84 -14.97 -10.84
N THR A 253 2.06 -14.45 -10.97
CA THR A 253 2.70 -14.25 -12.28
C THR A 253 2.84 -15.54 -13.07
N GLY A 254 3.30 -16.62 -12.44
CA GLY A 254 3.44 -17.91 -13.10
C GLY A 254 2.09 -18.45 -13.61
N THR A 255 1.04 -18.34 -12.80
CA THR A 255 -0.31 -18.81 -13.15
C THR A 255 -0.89 -18.00 -14.31
N LEU A 256 -0.79 -16.67 -14.27
CA LEU A 256 -1.30 -15.80 -15.33
C LEU A 256 -0.55 -16.00 -16.65
N LEU A 257 0.79 -16.13 -16.61
CA LEU A 257 1.58 -16.40 -17.81
C LEU A 257 1.23 -17.76 -18.43
N ARG A 258 0.99 -18.79 -17.61
CA ARG A 258 0.53 -20.10 -18.09
C ARG A 258 -0.84 -19.99 -18.76
N THR A 259 -1.80 -19.33 -18.11
CA THR A 259 -3.14 -19.09 -18.66
C THR A 259 -3.08 -18.32 -19.97
N LYS A 260 -2.25 -17.27 -20.06
CA LYS A 260 -2.03 -16.52 -21.31
C LYS A 260 -1.50 -17.40 -22.43
N ARG A 261 -0.47 -18.21 -22.17
CA ARG A 261 0.12 -19.11 -23.18
C ARG A 261 -0.90 -20.12 -23.70
N ILE A 262 -1.64 -20.78 -22.79
CA ILE A 262 -2.68 -21.73 -23.16
C ILE A 262 -3.79 -21.03 -23.97
N GLY A 263 -4.22 -19.85 -23.52
CA GLY A 263 -5.21 -19.03 -24.21
C GLY A 263 -4.79 -18.64 -25.63
N LEU A 264 -3.56 -18.16 -25.82
CA LEU A 264 -3.05 -17.79 -27.15
C LEU A 264 -3.09 -18.97 -28.13
N HIS A 265 -2.74 -20.18 -27.68
CA HIS A 265 -2.81 -21.38 -28.54
C HIS A 265 -4.25 -21.81 -28.84
N GLN A 266 -5.11 -21.88 -27.81
CA GLN A 266 -6.50 -22.32 -27.98
C GLN A 266 -7.31 -21.34 -28.85
N TYR A 267 -7.25 -20.05 -28.53
CA TYR A 267 -7.96 -19.01 -29.28
C TYR A 267 -7.32 -18.74 -30.64
N GLY A 268 -6.00 -18.93 -30.80
CA GLY A 268 -5.34 -18.86 -32.11
C GLY A 268 -5.78 -20.00 -33.04
N THR A 269 -5.95 -21.21 -32.50
CA THR A 269 -6.49 -22.35 -33.26
C THR A 269 -7.93 -22.08 -33.68
N LEU A 270 -8.77 -21.60 -32.74
CA LEU A 270 -10.15 -21.23 -33.02
C LEU A 270 -10.24 -20.12 -34.09
N ALA A 271 -9.39 -19.09 -33.99
CA ALA A 271 -9.28 -18.01 -34.97
C ALA A 271 -8.90 -18.54 -36.35
N THR A 272 -7.91 -19.43 -36.43
CA THR A 272 -7.48 -20.03 -37.69
C THR A 272 -8.60 -20.82 -38.35
N THR A 273 -9.29 -21.67 -37.58
CA THR A 273 -10.42 -22.47 -38.09
C THR A 273 -11.56 -21.59 -38.57
N TYR A 274 -11.99 -20.62 -37.75
CA TYR A 274 -13.14 -19.77 -38.07
C TYR A 274 -12.87 -18.84 -39.26
N THR A 275 -11.70 -18.18 -39.28
CA THR A 275 -11.31 -17.29 -40.39
C THR A 275 -11.14 -18.06 -41.70
N GLY A 276 -10.60 -19.29 -41.65
CA GLY A 276 -10.51 -20.17 -42.82
C GLY A 276 -11.89 -20.58 -43.37
N LEU A 277 -12.83 -20.95 -42.50
CA LEU A 277 -14.21 -21.26 -42.91
C LEU A 277 -14.93 -20.03 -43.49
N PHE A 278 -14.76 -18.87 -42.85
CA PHE A 278 -15.29 -17.60 -43.35
C PHE A 278 -14.73 -17.26 -44.73
N HIS A 279 -13.41 -17.42 -44.93
CA HIS A 279 -12.76 -17.15 -46.21
C HIS A 279 -13.30 -18.05 -47.33
N LYS A 280 -13.42 -19.36 -47.08
CA LYS A 280 -13.99 -20.30 -48.05
C LYS A 280 -15.43 -19.93 -48.42
N LYS A 281 -16.28 -19.70 -47.42
CA LYS A 281 -17.70 -19.39 -47.62
C LYS A 281 -17.90 -18.09 -48.40
N TRP A 282 -17.24 -17.01 -47.98
CA TRP A 282 -17.56 -15.65 -48.43
C TRP A 282 -16.58 -15.06 -49.45
N ILE A 283 -15.31 -15.47 -49.45
CA ILE A 283 -14.29 -14.94 -50.38
C ILE A 283 -14.08 -15.90 -51.56
N GLU A 284 -13.99 -17.21 -51.31
CA GLU A 284 -13.89 -18.23 -52.36
C GLU A 284 -15.27 -18.64 -52.93
N HIS A 285 -16.35 -18.01 -52.47
CA HIS A 285 -17.73 -18.23 -52.93
C HIS A 285 -18.22 -19.69 -52.75
N GLN A 286 -17.67 -20.44 -51.79
CA GLN A 286 -18.11 -21.79 -51.45
C GLN A 286 -19.25 -21.75 -50.43
N ASN A 287 -20.34 -21.07 -50.80
CA ASN A 287 -21.54 -20.94 -49.96
C ASN A 287 -22.64 -21.92 -50.45
N PRO A 288 -22.74 -23.13 -49.88
CA PRO A 288 -23.68 -24.15 -50.36
C PRO A 288 -25.16 -23.75 -50.22
N GLU A 289 -25.48 -22.84 -49.29
CA GLU A 289 -26.86 -22.44 -49.00
C GLU A 289 -27.29 -21.14 -49.71
N ASN A 290 -26.41 -20.51 -50.51
CA ASN A 290 -26.66 -19.23 -51.19
C ASN A 290 -27.18 -18.12 -50.26
N GLU A 291 -26.80 -18.16 -48.97
CA GLU A 291 -27.15 -17.13 -48.01
C GLU A 291 -26.60 -15.75 -48.43
N PRO A 292 -27.39 -14.67 -48.31
CA PRO A 292 -26.88 -13.32 -48.55
C PRO A 292 -25.91 -12.91 -47.44
N LEU A 293 -24.76 -12.31 -47.80
CA LEU A 293 -23.77 -11.84 -46.82
C LEU A 293 -24.40 -10.82 -45.84
N LEU A 294 -25.18 -9.88 -46.37
CA LEU A 294 -25.89 -8.87 -45.59
C LEU A 294 -27.04 -9.51 -44.80
N GLY A 295 -27.00 -9.38 -43.48
CA GLY A 295 -27.99 -9.95 -42.56
C GLY A 295 -27.53 -11.23 -41.86
N THR A 296 -26.38 -11.80 -42.24
CA THR A 296 -25.78 -12.94 -41.51
C THR A 296 -25.06 -12.49 -40.24
N GLY A 297 -24.98 -13.38 -39.25
CA GLY A 297 -24.19 -13.17 -38.03
C GLY A 297 -22.69 -13.39 -38.19
N ASP A 298 -22.22 -13.80 -39.38
CA ASP A 298 -20.84 -14.24 -39.62
C ASP A 298 -19.84 -13.07 -39.52
N ILE A 299 -20.17 -11.89 -40.06
CA ILE A 299 -19.31 -10.70 -39.96
C ILE A 299 -19.15 -10.24 -38.52
N GLN A 300 -20.25 -10.24 -37.75
CA GLN A 300 -20.22 -9.86 -36.34
C GLN A 300 -19.40 -10.87 -35.52
N SER A 301 -19.63 -12.17 -35.75
CA SER A 301 -18.89 -13.24 -35.08
C SER A 301 -17.38 -13.18 -35.38
N LEU A 302 -17.00 -12.83 -36.61
CA LEU A 302 -15.60 -12.59 -36.98
C LEU A 302 -14.98 -11.43 -36.18
N ALA A 303 -15.73 -10.33 -36.01
CA ALA A 303 -15.30 -9.19 -35.21
C ALA A 303 -15.20 -9.55 -33.71
N ASP A 304 -16.17 -10.28 -33.16
CA ASP A 304 -16.21 -10.72 -31.76
C ASP A 304 -15.08 -11.70 -31.43
N LEU A 305 -14.71 -12.55 -32.38
CA LEU A 305 -13.55 -13.43 -32.27
C LEU A 305 -12.24 -12.63 -32.21
N GLY A 306 -12.10 -11.61 -33.07
CA GLY A 306 -10.96 -10.69 -33.03
C GLY A 306 -10.86 -9.94 -31.70
N ASN A 307 -11.99 -9.45 -31.18
CA ASN A 307 -12.05 -8.80 -29.87
C ASN A 307 -11.63 -9.75 -28.74
N SER A 308 -12.16 -10.98 -28.74
CA SER A 308 -11.83 -12.00 -27.74
C SER A 308 -10.34 -12.35 -27.77
N PHE A 309 -9.76 -12.55 -28.96
CA PHE A 309 -8.33 -12.83 -29.12
C PHE A 309 -7.46 -11.65 -28.64
N SER A 310 -7.87 -10.40 -28.92
CA SER A 310 -7.15 -9.21 -28.45
C SER A 310 -7.11 -9.11 -26.92
N VAL A 311 -8.15 -9.55 -26.21
CA VAL A 311 -8.14 -9.60 -24.74
C VAL A 311 -7.09 -10.60 -24.23
N VAL A 312 -7.00 -11.78 -24.85
CA VAL A 312 -5.99 -12.80 -24.52
C VAL A 312 -4.57 -12.28 -24.77
N GLU A 313 -4.36 -11.60 -25.90
CA GLU A 313 -3.09 -10.98 -26.25
C GLU A 313 -2.66 -9.90 -25.23
N LYS A 314 -3.62 -9.07 -24.79
CA LYS A 314 -3.40 -8.00 -23.80
C LYS A 314 -3.38 -8.48 -22.35
N MET A 315 -3.57 -9.79 -22.10
CA MET A 315 -3.53 -10.35 -20.75
C MET A 315 -2.21 -9.99 -20.04
N LYS A 316 -2.34 -9.43 -18.85
CA LYS A 316 -1.27 -8.88 -18.01
C LYS A 316 -0.57 -10.02 -17.24
N PRO A 317 0.76 -9.98 -17.09
CA PRO A 317 1.50 -10.97 -16.33
C PRO A 317 1.33 -10.85 -14.81
N ILE A 318 0.85 -9.71 -14.32
CA ILE A 318 0.59 -9.44 -12.90
C ILE A 318 -0.79 -8.77 -12.85
N PRO A 319 -1.65 -9.09 -11.86
CA PRO A 319 -2.95 -8.44 -11.71
C PRO A 319 -2.76 -7.02 -11.15
N LEU A 320 -2.14 -6.14 -11.94
CA LEU A 320 -1.76 -4.79 -11.54
C LEU A 320 -2.20 -3.79 -12.60
N ASP A 321 -2.94 -2.77 -12.17
CA ASP A 321 -3.28 -1.61 -12.98
C ASP A 321 -2.22 -0.50 -12.77
N PRO A 322 -1.68 0.12 -13.82
CA PRO A 322 -0.84 1.32 -13.70
C PRO A 322 -1.44 2.43 -12.84
N ARG A 323 -2.76 2.59 -12.84
CA ARG A 323 -3.48 3.55 -11.98
C ARG A 323 -3.28 3.27 -10.50
N THR A 324 -3.16 2.00 -10.11
CA THR A 324 -2.85 1.61 -8.73
C THR A 324 -1.46 2.04 -8.32
N ILE A 325 -0.46 1.88 -9.21
CA ILE A 325 0.92 2.33 -8.96
C ILE A 325 0.94 3.85 -8.76
N ILE A 326 0.33 4.61 -9.69
CA ILE A 326 0.25 6.07 -9.61
C ILE A 326 -0.42 6.49 -8.29
N HIS A 327 -1.54 5.86 -7.93
CA HIS A 327 -2.24 6.17 -6.68
C HIS A 327 -1.37 5.94 -5.44
N LEU A 328 -0.63 4.83 -5.38
CA LEU A 328 0.26 4.52 -4.25
C LEU A 328 1.48 5.47 -4.20
N VAL A 329 2.06 5.84 -5.34
CA VAL A 329 3.15 6.82 -5.43
C VAL A 329 2.66 8.19 -4.95
N VAL A 330 1.51 8.66 -5.46
CA VAL A 330 0.91 9.93 -5.05
C VAL A 330 0.61 9.91 -3.55
N ALA A 331 0.00 8.84 -3.02
CA ALA A 331 -0.26 8.73 -1.58
C ALA A 331 1.03 8.76 -0.74
N SER A 332 2.13 8.22 -1.26
CA SER A 332 3.44 8.21 -0.59
C SER A 332 4.14 9.56 -0.63
N LEU A 333 4.00 10.33 -1.71
CA LEU A 333 4.71 11.61 -1.90
C LEU A 333 3.90 12.83 -1.46
N LEU A 334 2.57 12.75 -1.47
CA LEU A 334 1.69 13.88 -1.17
C LEU A 334 1.99 14.54 0.20
N PRO A 335 2.22 13.80 1.30
CA PRO A 335 2.59 14.40 2.59
C PRO A 335 3.94 15.12 2.61
N MET A 336 4.82 14.84 1.66
CA MET A 336 6.14 15.45 1.56
C MET A 336 6.13 16.75 0.75
N THR A 337 5.02 17.03 0.05
CA THR A 337 4.89 18.23 -0.80
C THR A 337 5.13 19.56 -0.08
N PRO A 338 4.76 19.75 1.21
CA PRO A 338 5.06 21.01 1.91
C PRO A 338 6.55 21.27 2.04
N LEU A 339 7.40 20.23 2.05
CA LEU A 339 8.85 20.39 2.10
C LEU A 339 9.40 21.08 0.84
N LEU A 340 8.72 20.96 -0.30
CA LEU A 340 9.14 21.60 -1.53
C LEU A 340 9.08 23.13 -1.46
N LEU A 341 8.26 23.69 -0.57
CA LEU A 341 8.20 25.14 -0.31
C LEU A 341 9.50 25.69 0.28
N THR A 342 10.38 24.82 0.79
CA THR A 342 11.72 25.21 1.25
C THR A 342 12.70 25.46 0.10
N VAL A 343 12.40 24.96 -1.10
CA VAL A 343 13.29 25.02 -2.27
C VAL A 343 12.70 25.82 -3.43
N MET A 344 11.37 25.85 -3.57
CA MET A 344 10.70 26.53 -4.67
C MET A 344 9.42 27.27 -4.24
N PRO A 345 9.00 28.31 -4.99
CA PRO A 345 7.78 29.07 -4.70
C PRO A 345 6.49 28.22 -4.82
N LEU A 346 5.46 28.59 -4.04
CA LEU A 346 4.16 27.90 -4.03
C LEU A 346 3.53 27.73 -5.42
N LYS A 347 3.69 28.72 -6.31
CA LYS A 347 3.16 28.67 -7.68
C LYS A 347 3.71 27.49 -8.48
N ASP A 348 4.99 27.17 -8.29
CA ASP A 348 5.66 26.10 -9.03
C ASP A 348 5.34 24.72 -8.45
N VAL A 349 5.17 24.63 -7.12
CA VAL A 349 4.66 23.43 -6.45
C VAL A 349 3.25 23.09 -6.95
N LEU A 350 2.35 24.08 -7.01
CA LEU A 350 0.98 23.87 -7.49
C LEU A 350 0.93 23.40 -8.95
N LYS A 351 1.76 23.99 -9.82
CA LYS A 351 1.90 23.55 -11.22
C LYS A 351 2.37 22.10 -11.31
N LEU A 352 3.36 21.71 -10.49
CA LEU A 352 3.90 20.36 -10.48
C LEU A 352 2.85 19.33 -10.02
N LEU A 353 2.05 19.67 -9.00
CA LEU A 353 0.96 18.80 -8.54
C LEU A 353 -0.15 18.62 -9.57
N LEU A 354 -0.56 19.69 -10.25
CA LEU A 354 -1.55 19.61 -11.33
C LEU A 354 -1.08 18.71 -12.47
N LYS A 355 0.20 18.76 -12.83
CA LYS A 355 0.79 17.92 -13.88
C LYS A 355 0.85 16.43 -13.51
N VAL A 356 0.89 16.08 -12.22
CA VAL A 356 0.88 14.68 -11.75
C VAL A 356 -0.54 14.13 -11.65
N LEU A 357 -1.54 15.02 -11.51
CA LEU A 357 -2.97 14.67 -11.40
C LEU A 357 -3.69 14.56 -12.75
N MET A 358 -3.22 15.27 -13.79
CA MET A 358 -3.64 15.10 -15.18
C MET A 358 -2.88 13.94 -15.82
#